data_AF-A0A2D9TCY3-F1
#
_entry.id   AF-A0A2D9TCY3-F1
#
_cell.length_a   1.000
_cell.length_b   1.000
_cell.length_c   1.000
_cell.angle_alpha   90.00
_cell.angle_beta   90.00
_cell.angle_gamma   90.00
#
_symmetry.space_group_name_H-M   'P 1'
#
loop_
_entity.id
_entity.type
_entity.pdbx_description
1 polymer ?
#
loop_
_entity_poly.entity_id
_entity_poly.type
_entity_poly.pdbx_seq_one_letter_code
_entity_poly.pdbx_strand_id
1 'polypeptide(L)'
;MPGAPGAGVVVDADDAGDALGLVLAHEVGHALGLFHPTESDGSTREPLPDTPRCTDDADGDGTFAPDECTGAGAENLMFWSLERATPALSANQGAVVRTAPILR
;
A
#
# COMPACT_ATOMS: atom_id res chain seq x y z
N MET A 1 -26.13 -2.73 -20.70
CA MET A 1 -25.24 -1.73 -20.09
C MET A 1 -23.82 -2.10 -20.50
N PRO A 2 -23.16 -1.35 -21.41
CA PRO A 2 -21.77 -1.64 -21.71
C PRO A 2 -20.91 -1.15 -20.54
N GLY A 3 -20.21 -2.07 -19.86
CA GLY A 3 -19.18 -1.74 -18.87
C GLY A 3 -17.84 -1.48 -19.55
N ALA A 4 -17.05 -0.55 -19.03
CA ALA A 4 -15.70 -0.29 -19.50
C ALA A 4 -14.75 -1.42 -19.08
N PRO A 5 -13.72 -1.77 -19.87
CA PRO A 5 -12.77 -2.85 -19.57
C PRO A 5 -11.93 -2.61 -18.30
N GLY A 6 -12.01 -1.41 -17.72
CA GLY A 6 -11.42 -1.05 -16.44
C GLY A 6 -12.40 -0.20 -15.63
N ALA A 7 -13.17 -0.84 -14.76
CA ALA A 7 -14.00 -0.15 -13.77
C ALA A 7 -13.80 -0.83 -12.42
N GLY A 8 -13.51 -0.04 -11.39
CA GLY A 8 -13.37 -0.47 -10.00
C GLY A 8 -14.20 0.43 -9.10
N VAL A 9 -14.71 -0.14 -8.01
CA VAL A 9 -15.39 0.61 -6.95
C VAL A 9 -14.53 0.47 -5.71
N VAL A 10 -14.11 1.61 -5.16
CA VAL A 10 -13.50 1.68 -3.83
C VAL A 10 -14.54 2.29 -2.90
N VAL A 11 -14.81 1.62 -1.79
CA VAL A 11 -15.73 2.09 -0.75
C VAL A 11 -14.92 2.25 0.51
N ASP A 12 -14.77 3.49 0.95
CA ASP A 12 -14.27 3.79 2.28
C ASP A 12 -15.47 4.12 3.19
N ALA A 13 -15.48 3.56 4.39
CA ALA A 13 -16.58 3.68 5.34
C ALA A 13 -16.20 4.55 6.56
N ASP A 14 -14.93 4.98 6.66
CA ASP A 14 -14.50 5.89 7.72
C ASP A 14 -14.82 7.36 7.37
N ASP A 15 -15.18 8.14 8.39
CA ASP A 15 -15.53 9.58 8.29
C ASP A 15 -14.27 10.45 8.13
N ALA A 16 -13.33 10.01 7.29
CA ALA A 16 -11.95 10.44 7.30
C ALA A 16 -11.64 11.34 6.09
N GLY A 17 -11.77 12.65 6.26
CA GLY A 17 -11.46 13.67 5.25
C GLY A 17 -10.11 13.50 4.52
N ASP A 18 -9.03 14.13 4.99
CA ASP A 18 -7.73 14.12 4.29
C ASP A 18 -7.12 12.71 4.10
N ALA A 19 -7.60 11.70 4.84
CA ALA A 19 -7.16 10.32 4.72
C ALA A 19 -7.83 9.55 3.56
N LEU A 20 -9.05 9.95 3.13
CA LEU A 20 -9.74 9.30 2.01
C LEU A 20 -8.87 9.29 0.74
N GLY A 21 -8.12 10.37 0.48
CA GLY A 21 -7.21 10.43 -0.66
C GLY A 21 -6.11 9.37 -0.62
N LEU A 22 -5.58 9.07 0.56
CA LEU A 22 -4.57 8.03 0.77
C LEU A 22 -5.20 6.64 0.67
N VAL A 23 -6.37 6.41 1.27
CA VAL A 23 -7.12 5.15 1.15
C VAL A 23 -7.40 4.85 -0.31
N LEU A 24 -7.98 5.81 -1.05
CA LEU A 24 -8.25 5.63 -2.47
C LEU A 24 -6.97 5.35 -3.27
N ALA A 25 -5.87 6.05 -2.97
CA ALA A 25 -4.61 5.84 -3.67
C ALA A 25 -3.99 4.46 -3.36
N HIS A 26 -4.11 3.98 -2.12
CA HIS A 26 -3.67 2.65 -1.68
C HIS A 26 -4.46 1.55 -2.41
N GLU A 27 -5.78 1.63 -2.41
CA GLU A 27 -6.64 0.63 -3.08
C GLU A 27 -6.50 0.66 -4.60
N VAL A 28 -6.33 1.85 -5.19
CA VAL A 28 -5.98 1.98 -6.61
C VAL A 28 -4.60 1.38 -6.87
N GLY A 29 -3.65 1.52 -5.96
CA GLY A 29 -2.35 0.84 -6.01
C GLY A 29 -2.51 -0.69 -6.14
N HIS A 30 -3.36 -1.30 -5.32
CA HIS A 30 -3.68 -2.73 -5.44
C HIS A 30 -4.32 -3.08 -6.78
N ALA A 31 -5.31 -2.30 -7.24
CA ALA A 31 -5.95 -2.49 -8.54
C ALA A 31 -4.95 -2.39 -9.72
N LEU A 32 -3.86 -1.64 -9.54
CA LEU A 32 -2.78 -1.46 -10.50
C LEU A 32 -1.65 -2.49 -10.35
N GLY A 33 -1.75 -3.42 -9.38
CA GLY A 33 -0.85 -4.55 -9.20
C GLY A 33 0.23 -4.37 -8.12
N LEU A 34 0.08 -3.40 -7.21
CA LEU A 34 0.94 -3.25 -6.05
C LEU A 34 0.48 -4.13 -4.87
N PHE A 35 1.40 -4.49 -4.00
CA PHE A 35 1.17 -5.27 -2.78
C PHE A 35 1.73 -4.52 -1.57
N HIS A 36 1.37 -4.96 -0.37
CA HIS A 36 2.00 -4.41 0.82
C HIS A 36 3.52 -4.69 0.82
N PRO A 37 4.37 -3.70 1.13
CA PRO A 37 5.80 -3.91 1.28
C PRO A 37 6.12 -4.99 2.31
N THR A 38 5.34 -5.02 3.39
CA THR A 38 5.33 -6.04 4.44
C THR A 38 3.91 -6.11 4.99
N GLU A 39 3.32 -7.30 5.07
CA GLU A 39 2.01 -7.52 5.69
C GLU A 39 2.05 -7.25 7.20
N SER A 40 0.89 -7.09 7.83
CA SER A 40 0.77 -6.77 9.25
C SER A 40 1.43 -7.80 10.17
N ASP A 41 1.46 -9.07 9.79
CA ASP A 41 2.10 -10.16 10.55
C ASP A 41 3.53 -10.48 10.09
N GLY A 42 4.07 -9.69 9.15
CA GLY A 42 5.39 -9.90 8.55
C GLY A 42 5.53 -11.16 7.69
N SER A 43 4.47 -11.95 7.50
CA SER A 43 4.49 -13.26 6.85
C SER A 43 4.78 -13.18 5.35
N THR A 44 4.28 -12.12 4.71
CA THR A 44 4.40 -11.89 3.27
C THR A 44 4.97 -10.50 3.02
N ARG A 45 5.75 -10.41 1.94
CA ARG A 45 6.45 -9.20 1.52
C ARG A 45 6.37 -9.10 0.00
N GLU A 46 6.28 -7.89 -0.52
CA GLU A 46 6.29 -7.71 -1.96
C GLU A 46 7.64 -8.14 -2.59
N PRO A 47 7.64 -8.54 -3.88
CA PRO A 47 8.86 -8.99 -4.55
C PRO A 47 9.79 -7.83 -4.95
N LEU A 48 9.37 -6.57 -4.83
CA LEU A 48 10.16 -5.41 -5.24
C LEU A 48 11.33 -5.18 -4.27
N PRO A 49 12.57 -5.01 -4.77
CA PRO A 49 13.77 -4.93 -3.93
C PRO A 49 14.10 -3.53 -3.40
N ASP A 50 13.50 -2.47 -3.96
CA ASP A 50 13.77 -1.07 -3.61
C ASP A 50 12.79 -0.50 -2.59
N THR A 51 11.80 -1.28 -2.15
CA THR A 51 10.91 -0.88 -1.08
C THR A 51 11.48 -1.33 0.27
N PRO A 52 11.59 -0.42 1.27
CA PRO A 52 11.96 -0.80 2.63
C PRO A 52 11.07 -1.90 3.18
N ARG A 53 11.65 -2.81 3.97
CA ARG A 53 10.94 -3.96 4.55
C ARG A 53 11.05 -3.91 6.05
N CYS A 54 9.90 -3.98 6.72
CA CYS A 54 9.87 -4.04 8.16
C CYS A 54 10.21 -5.46 8.61
N THR A 55 10.99 -5.57 9.68
CA THR A 55 11.43 -6.84 10.26
C THR A 55 11.40 -6.81 11.78
N ASP A 56 10.82 -5.76 12.36
CA ASP A 56 10.80 -5.50 13.79
C ASP A 56 9.37 -5.69 14.31
N ASP A 57 9.27 -6.45 15.39
CA ASP A 57 8.08 -6.74 16.20
C ASP A 57 8.60 -6.63 17.63
N ALA A 58 8.82 -5.38 18.03
CA ALA A 58 9.61 -4.98 19.18
C ALA A 58 8.87 -5.27 20.49
N ASP A 59 7.54 -5.17 20.47
CA ASP A 59 6.68 -5.56 21.60
C ASP A 59 6.30 -7.05 21.61
N GLY A 60 6.53 -7.76 20.49
CA GLY A 60 6.36 -9.20 20.38
C GLY A 60 4.90 -9.65 20.34
N ASP A 61 3.99 -8.76 19.93
CA ASP A 61 2.56 -9.05 19.82
C ASP A 61 2.19 -9.79 18.52
N GLY A 62 3.15 -9.92 17.60
CA GLY A 62 3.00 -10.59 16.31
C GLY A 62 2.51 -9.67 15.19
N THR A 63 2.42 -8.37 15.44
CA THR A 63 2.03 -7.33 14.49
C THR A 63 3.17 -6.36 14.27
N PHE A 64 3.53 -6.10 13.02
CA PHE A 64 4.57 -5.14 12.66
C PHE A 64 3.92 -3.75 12.62
N ALA A 65 3.80 -3.12 13.79
CA ALA A 65 3.07 -1.88 13.95
C ALA A 65 3.76 -0.72 13.20
N PRO A 66 3.01 0.31 12.74
CA PRO A 66 3.60 1.48 12.07
C PRO A 66 4.72 2.15 12.87
N ASP A 67 4.60 2.09 14.20
CA ASP A 67 5.56 2.63 15.16
C ASP A 67 6.92 1.92 15.13
N GLU A 68 6.92 0.60 14.96
CA GLU A 68 8.11 -0.27 14.90
C GLU A 68 8.76 -0.23 13.51
N CYS A 69 7.98 0.13 12.50
CA CYS A 69 8.40 0.14 11.10
C CYS A 69 8.83 1.51 10.56
N THR A 70 9.13 2.51 11.42
CA THR A 70 9.63 3.84 10.98
C THR A 70 10.88 3.71 10.12
N GLY A 71 10.88 4.31 8.94
CA GLY A 71 12.00 4.24 7.99
C GLY A 71 12.23 2.85 7.40
N ALA A 72 11.39 1.88 7.76
CA ALA A 72 11.43 0.49 7.30
C ALA A 72 10.17 0.11 6.51
N GLY A 73 9.36 1.08 6.08
CA GLY A 73 8.24 0.87 5.16
C GLY A 73 6.94 1.52 5.59
N ALA A 74 6.80 1.93 6.85
CA ALA A 74 5.58 2.56 7.38
C ALA A 74 5.16 3.83 6.62
N GLU A 75 6.10 4.52 5.99
CA GLU A 75 5.85 5.75 5.23
C GLU A 75 5.44 5.49 3.77
N ASN A 76 5.54 4.25 3.29
CA ASN A 76 5.15 3.89 1.93
C ASN A 76 3.63 3.89 1.80
N LEU A 77 3.09 4.42 0.69
CA LEU A 77 1.64 4.45 0.45
C LEU A 77 1.01 3.05 0.54
N MET A 78 1.74 2.01 0.16
CA MET A 78 1.26 0.64 0.16
C MET A 78 1.51 -0.08 1.49
N PHE A 79 1.97 0.56 2.57
CA PHE A 79 2.02 -0.11 3.86
C PHE A 79 0.59 -0.47 4.32
N TRP A 80 0.44 -1.62 5.00
CA TRP A 80 -0.87 -2.15 5.38
C TRP A 80 -1.68 -1.23 6.32
N SER A 81 -0.99 -0.29 6.98
CA SER A 81 -1.59 0.76 7.80
C SER A 81 -1.22 2.14 7.25
N LEU A 82 -2.20 3.05 7.25
CA LEU A 82 -2.04 4.41 6.75
C LEU A 82 -1.62 5.43 7.81
N GLU A 83 -1.42 5.02 9.08
CA GLU A 83 -1.11 5.92 10.19
C GLU A 83 0.10 6.82 9.96
N ARG A 84 1.07 6.34 9.18
CA ARG A 84 2.28 7.06 8.80
C ARG A 84 2.49 7.18 7.29
N ALA A 85 1.51 6.73 6.51
CA ALA A 85 1.64 6.67 5.07
C ALA A 85 1.80 8.08 4.49
N THR A 86 2.70 8.17 3.52
CA THR A 86 2.81 9.31 2.62
C THR A 86 2.27 8.89 1.25
N PRO A 87 1.97 9.84 0.33
CA PRO A 87 1.57 9.47 -1.03
C PRO A 87 2.74 8.92 -1.88
N ALA A 88 3.90 8.61 -1.28
CA ALA A 88 5.09 8.18 -1.99
C ALA A 88 5.06 6.68 -2.31
N LEU A 89 5.51 6.35 -3.52
CA LEU A 89 5.81 5.00 -3.99
C LEU A 89 7.32 4.86 -4.22
N SER A 90 7.84 3.63 -4.15
CA SER A 90 9.18 3.32 -4.62
C SER A 90 9.29 3.48 -6.15
N ALA A 91 10.52 3.52 -6.66
CA ALA A 91 10.75 3.68 -8.09
C ALA A 91 10.20 2.50 -8.89
N ASN A 92 10.36 1.27 -8.38
CA ASN A 92 9.82 0.07 -9.02
C ASN A 92 8.30 -0.04 -8.87
N GLN A 93 7.72 0.35 -7.74
CA GLN A 93 6.25 0.42 -7.59
C GLN A 93 5.67 1.37 -8.65
N GLY A 94 6.29 2.54 -8.86
CA GLY A 94 5.91 3.45 -9.94
C GLY A 94 6.05 2.84 -11.33
N ALA A 95 7.03 1.95 -11.56
CA ALA A 95 7.20 1.25 -12.82
C ALA A 95 6.07 0.22 -13.05
N VAL A 96 5.68 -0.54 -12.03
CA VAL A 96 4.53 -1.47 -12.08
C VAL A 96 3.27 -0.71 -12.48
N VAL A 97 2.94 0.37 -11.76
CA VAL A 97 1.77 1.22 -12.03
C VAL A 97 1.75 1.72 -13.49
N ARG A 98 2.87 2.25 -14.00
CA ARG A 98 2.94 2.75 -15.39
C ARG A 98 2.76 1.68 -16.47
N THR A 99 2.90 0.41 -16.11
CA THR A 99 2.73 -0.72 -17.03
C THR A 99 1.40 -1.45 -16.86
N ALA A 100 0.55 -1.00 -15.93
CA ALA A 100 -0.73 -1.62 -15.62
C ALA A 100 -1.64 -1.70 -16.87
N PRO A 101 -2.16 -2.88 -17.23
CA PRO A 101 -2.99 -3.05 -18.43
C PRO A 101 -4.25 -2.18 -18.47
N ILE A 102 -4.80 -1.83 -17.30
CA ILE A 102 -6.00 -1.00 -17.18
C ILE A 102 -5.81 0.46 -17.62
N LEU A 103 -4.55 0.90 -17.77
CA LEU A 103 -4.20 2.25 -18.22
C LEU A 103 -3.96 2.34 -19.74
N ARG A 104 -4.24 1.27 -20.50
CA ARG A 104 -4.10 1.20 -21.98
C ARG A 104 -5.44 0.96 -22.65
#